data_AF-A0A090W4X9-F1
#
_entry.id   AF-A0A090W4X9-F1
#
_cell.length_a   1.000
_cell.length_b   1.000
_cell.length_c   1.000
_cell.angle_alpha   90.00
_cell.angle_beta   90.00
_cell.angle_gamma   90.00
#
_symmetry.space_group_name_H-M   'P 1'
#
loop_
_entity.id
_entity.type
_entity.pdbx_description
1 polymer ?
#
loop_
_entity_poly.entity_id
_entity_poly.type
_entity_poly.pdbx_seq_one_letter_code
_entity_poly.pdbx_strand_id
1 'polypeptide(L)'
;MELTEKTPFKNYEITALKPLVDILSYPEMLTLIEKHEEVLNKQKSAIKEKLLVSTLKAEFNKGNYNESYFLEVYNLIQKMDRKERWGDFKLKDSLFFDLGESTKNLELIINCRKEIKHNLLKKELKYWELENKKAIVNNV
;
A
#
# COMPACT_ATOMS: atom_id res chain seq x y z
N MET A 1 39.93 -3.79 -19.58
CA MET A 1 38.59 -3.84 -20.20
C MET A 1 37.61 -3.91 -19.04
N GLU A 2 37.10 -2.76 -18.62
CA GLU A 2 36.15 -2.70 -17.49
C GLU A 2 34.81 -3.26 -17.96
N LEU A 3 34.42 -4.39 -17.36
CA LEU A 3 33.08 -4.95 -17.51
C LEU A 3 32.10 -3.98 -16.84
N THR A 4 31.57 -3.03 -17.60
CA THR A 4 30.40 -2.27 -17.16
C THR A 4 29.22 -3.22 -17.08
N GLU A 5 29.01 -3.82 -15.92
CA GLU A 5 27.79 -4.58 -15.62
C GLU A 5 26.60 -3.63 -15.66
N LYS A 6 26.00 -3.48 -16.85
CA LYS A 6 24.61 -3.05 -16.97
C LYS A 6 23.76 -4.19 -16.45
N THR A 7 23.66 -4.33 -15.14
CA THR A 7 22.82 -5.34 -14.49
C THR A 7 21.34 -5.09 -14.85
N PRO A 8 20.67 -6.02 -15.56
CA PRO A 8 19.23 -5.93 -15.82
C PRO A 8 18.38 -6.33 -14.59
N PHE A 9 19.02 -6.56 -13.44
CA PHE A 9 18.47 -7.20 -12.26
C PHE A 9 17.51 -6.35 -11.40
N LYS A 10 17.29 -5.06 -11.73
CA LYS A 10 16.58 -4.12 -10.84
C LYS A 10 15.13 -4.48 -10.48
N ASN A 11 14.42 -5.32 -11.25
CA ASN A 11 12.97 -5.56 -11.06
C ASN A 11 12.57 -6.98 -10.58
N TYR A 12 13.50 -7.94 -10.52
CA TYR A 12 13.15 -9.32 -10.15
C TYR A 12 12.89 -9.47 -8.65
N GLU A 13 13.63 -8.77 -7.80
CA GLU A 13 13.51 -8.88 -6.34
C GLU A 13 12.11 -8.48 -5.85
N ILE A 14 11.56 -7.36 -6.35
CA ILE A 14 10.18 -6.95 -6.03
C ILE A 14 9.18 -7.98 -6.55
N THR A 15 9.39 -8.51 -7.75
CA THR A 15 8.50 -9.51 -8.35
C THR A 15 8.53 -10.81 -7.56
N ALA A 16 9.67 -11.18 -7.00
CA ALA A 16 9.83 -12.35 -6.14
C ALA A 16 9.18 -12.17 -4.76
N LEU A 17 9.07 -10.93 -4.27
CA LEU A 17 8.41 -10.62 -2.99
C LEU A 17 6.88 -10.49 -3.11
N LYS A 18 6.35 -10.19 -4.31
CA LYS A 18 4.90 -10.07 -4.53
C LYS A 18 4.08 -11.29 -4.07
N PRO A 19 4.47 -12.54 -4.38
CA PRO A 19 3.73 -13.71 -3.89
C PRO A 19 3.64 -13.80 -2.37
N LEU A 20 4.61 -13.23 -1.64
CA LEU A 20 4.61 -13.29 -0.18
C LEU A 20 3.54 -12.41 0.44
N VAL A 21 3.06 -11.38 -0.27
CA VAL A 21 1.93 -10.53 0.16
C VAL A 21 0.68 -11.35 0.46
N ASP A 22 0.42 -12.38 -0.36
CA ASP A 22 -0.75 -13.23 -0.22
C ASP A 22 -0.53 -14.37 0.79
N ILE A 23 0.69 -14.54 1.32
CA ILE A 23 1.04 -15.64 2.21
C ILE A 23 1.25 -15.15 3.63
N LEU A 24 2.04 -14.10 3.80
CA LEU A 24 2.46 -13.58 5.09
C LEU A 24 1.39 -12.69 5.72
N SER A 25 1.33 -12.71 7.05
CA SER A 25 0.65 -11.67 7.83
C SER A 25 1.45 -10.36 7.82
N TYR A 26 0.81 -9.26 8.18
CA TYR A 26 1.50 -7.97 8.30
C TYR A 26 2.73 -8.00 9.23
N PRO A 27 2.68 -8.58 10.45
CA PRO A 27 3.87 -8.66 11.31
C PRO A 27 5.01 -9.48 10.70
N GLU A 28 4.69 -10.56 10.00
CA GLU A 28 5.68 -11.39 9.31
C GLU A 28 6.33 -10.64 8.13
N MET A 29 5.52 -9.93 7.34
CA MET A 29 6.02 -9.07 6.26
C MET A 29 6.90 -7.94 6.80
N LEU A 30 6.49 -7.29 7.90
CA LEU A 30 7.30 -6.26 8.54
C LEU A 30 8.63 -6.81 9.02
N THR A 31 8.62 -7.97 9.68
CA THR A 31 9.83 -8.67 10.13
C THR A 31 10.75 -9.01 8.96
N LEU A 32 10.19 -9.47 7.84
CA LEU A 32 10.95 -9.79 6.63
C LEU A 32 11.62 -8.53 6.05
N ILE A 33 10.88 -7.43 5.98
CA ILE A 33 11.38 -6.14 5.49
C ILE A 33 12.53 -5.65 6.38
N GLU A 34 12.37 -5.68 7.70
CA GLU A 34 13.39 -5.23 8.65
C GLU A 34 14.67 -6.08 8.57
N LYS A 35 14.54 -7.41 8.44
CA LYS A 35 15.68 -8.32 8.26
C LYS A 35 16.48 -8.07 6.98
N HIS A 36 15.84 -7.52 5.96
CA HIS A 36 16.45 -7.28 4.64
C HIS A 36 16.47 -5.80 4.27
N GLU A 37 16.40 -4.91 5.27
CA GLU A 37 16.27 -3.46 5.06
C GLU A 37 17.42 -2.90 4.20
N GLU A 38 18.66 -3.37 4.39
CA GLU A 38 19.80 -2.93 3.59
C GLU A 38 19.66 -3.24 2.09
N VAL A 39 19.00 -4.35 1.75
CA VAL A 39 18.76 -4.75 0.36
C VAL A 39 17.65 -3.88 -0.23
N LEU A 40 16.57 -3.67 0.55
CA LEU A 40 15.44 -2.85 0.13
C LEU A 40 15.81 -1.37 -0.01
N ASN A 41 16.67 -0.83 0.87
CA ASN A 41 17.10 0.56 0.81
C ASN A 41 18.02 0.87 -0.36
N LYS A 42 18.70 -0.13 -0.94
CA LYS A 42 19.47 0.02 -2.19
C LYS A 42 18.54 0.30 -3.39
N GLN A 43 17.27 -0.06 -3.27
CA GLN A 43 16.26 0.23 -4.27
C GLN A 43 15.69 1.64 -4.01
N LYS A 44 15.82 2.56 -4.98
CA LYS A 44 15.33 3.96 -4.88
C LYS A 44 13.80 4.12 -4.80
N SER A 45 13.04 3.04 -4.60
CA SER A 45 11.57 3.07 -4.66
C SER A 45 10.99 2.66 -3.32
N ALA A 46 9.83 3.20 -2.97
CA ALA A 46 9.09 2.89 -1.74
C ALA A 46 8.51 1.46 -1.76
N ILE A 47 9.39 0.45 -1.77
CA ILE A 47 9.04 -0.98 -1.83
C ILE A 47 8.40 -1.40 -0.52
N LYS A 48 8.96 -0.96 0.60
CA LYS A 48 8.45 -1.25 1.94
C LYS A 48 6.98 -0.88 2.03
N GLU A 49 6.63 0.34 1.68
CA GLU A 49 5.28 0.87 1.74
C GLU A 49 4.34 0.08 0.83
N LYS A 50 4.79 -0.27 -0.38
CA LYS A 50 4.00 -1.10 -1.30
C LYS A 50 3.72 -2.48 -0.73
N LEU A 51 4.73 -3.15 -0.18
CA LEU A 51 4.58 -4.49 0.41
C LEU A 51 3.63 -4.46 1.60
N LEU A 52 3.80 -3.48 2.50
CA LEU A 52 2.95 -3.34 3.68
C LEU A 52 1.48 -3.03 3.32
N VAL A 53 1.22 -2.08 2.41
CA VAL A 53 -0.14 -1.78 1.93
C VAL A 53 -0.77 -2.99 1.26
N SER A 54 -0.02 -3.66 0.38
CA SER A 54 -0.55 -4.82 -0.35
C SER A 54 -0.87 -5.98 0.62
N THR A 55 -0.03 -6.17 1.66
CA THR A 55 -0.22 -7.21 2.68
C THR A 55 -1.47 -6.92 3.51
N LEU A 56 -1.67 -5.67 3.94
CA LEU A 56 -2.91 -5.28 4.63
C LEU A 56 -4.15 -5.48 3.77
N LYS A 57 -4.09 -5.16 2.49
CA LYS A 57 -5.19 -5.40 1.55
C LYS A 57 -5.52 -6.88 1.42
N ALA A 58 -4.49 -7.73 1.31
CA ALA A 58 -4.65 -9.18 1.28
C ALA A 58 -5.24 -9.73 2.58
N GLU A 59 -4.77 -9.27 3.74
CA GLU A 59 -5.32 -9.66 5.05
C GLU A 59 -6.76 -9.20 5.24
N PHE A 60 -7.09 -7.98 4.82
CA PHE A 60 -8.46 -7.46 4.83
C PHE A 60 -9.40 -8.35 4.01
N ASN A 61 -8.99 -8.75 2.81
CA ASN A 61 -9.77 -9.65 1.94
C ASN A 61 -9.97 -11.04 2.56
N LYS A 62 -9.07 -11.47 3.45
CA LYS A 62 -9.19 -12.72 4.22
C LYS A 62 -9.98 -12.57 5.52
N GLY A 63 -10.38 -11.35 5.89
CA GLY A 63 -11.07 -11.05 7.14
C GLY A 63 -10.17 -10.83 8.36
N ASN A 64 -8.85 -10.77 8.17
CA ASN A 64 -7.85 -10.59 9.23
C ASN A 64 -7.48 -9.11 9.43
N TYR A 65 -8.47 -8.22 9.37
CA TYR A 65 -8.24 -6.78 9.48
C TYR A 65 -7.77 -6.38 10.89
N ASN A 66 -6.73 -5.53 10.94
CA ASN A 66 -6.25 -4.91 12.17
C ASN A 66 -6.09 -3.40 11.97
N GLU A 67 -6.82 -2.61 12.76
CA GLU A 67 -6.83 -1.15 12.65
C GLU A 67 -5.52 -0.49 13.09
N SER A 68 -4.80 -1.07 14.06
CA SER A 68 -3.50 -0.53 14.49
C SER A 68 -2.48 -0.58 13.35
N TYR A 69 -2.42 -1.70 12.64
CA TYR A 69 -1.51 -1.85 11.48
C TYR A 69 -1.91 -0.90 10.34
N PHE A 70 -3.21 -0.69 10.12
CA PHE A 70 -3.69 0.32 9.18
C PHE A 70 -3.14 1.71 9.52
N LEU A 71 -3.26 2.14 10.77
CA LEU A 71 -2.83 3.47 11.21
C LEU A 71 -1.31 3.64 11.12
N GLU A 72 -0.53 2.59 11.41
CA GLU A 72 0.91 2.59 11.20
C GLU A 72 1.27 2.85 9.73
N VAL A 73 0.64 2.11 8.80
CA VAL A 73 0.88 2.26 7.36
C VAL A 73 0.39 3.60 6.84
N TYR A 74 -0.75 4.09 7.33
CA TYR A 74 -1.25 5.42 7.01
C TYR A 74 -0.21 6.51 7.34
N ASN A 75 0.34 6.47 8.57
CA ASN A 75 1.36 7.40 9.02
C ASN A 75 2.67 7.27 8.25
N LEU A 76 3.02 6.05 7.82
CA LEU A 76 4.18 5.79 6.97
C LEU A 76 4.01 6.47 5.60
N ILE A 77 2.88 6.26 4.91
CA ILE A 77 2.59 6.87 3.61
C ILE A 77 2.56 8.40 3.71
N GLN A 78 2.03 8.96 4.81
CA GLN A 78 2.00 10.41 5.01
C GLN A 78 3.39 11.06 4.96
N LYS A 79 4.45 10.35 5.35
CA LYS A 79 5.83 10.87 5.33
C LYS A 79 6.51 10.79 3.97
N MET A 80 5.94 10.06 2.99
CA MET A 80 6.52 9.89 1.67
C MET A 80 6.51 11.18 0.82
N ASP A 81 7.51 11.30 -0.06
CA ASP A 81 7.58 12.37 -1.07
C ASP A 81 6.45 12.21 -2.10
N ARG A 82 5.70 13.29 -2.32
CA ARG A 82 4.64 13.38 -3.33
C ARG A 82 5.14 13.36 -4.77
N LYS A 83 6.43 13.59 -5.01
CA LYS A 83 6.98 13.61 -6.37
C LYS A 83 7.15 12.22 -6.95
N GLU A 84 7.33 11.20 -6.11
CA GLU A 84 7.48 9.81 -6.54
C GLU A 84 6.30 9.33 -7.37
N ARG A 85 6.60 8.62 -8.46
CA ARG A 85 5.60 8.09 -9.40
C ARG A 85 5.67 6.58 -9.44
N TRP A 86 4.53 5.97 -9.74
CA TRP A 86 4.45 4.57 -10.07
C TRP A 86 3.47 4.39 -11.22
N GLY A 87 4.02 4.02 -12.39
CA GLY A 87 3.28 4.09 -13.64
C GLY A 87 2.78 5.52 -13.90
N ASP A 88 1.49 5.62 -14.20
CA ASP A 88 0.87 6.90 -14.57
C ASP A 88 0.54 7.78 -13.36
N PHE A 89 0.41 7.21 -12.16
CA PHE A 89 -0.03 7.93 -10.96
C PHE A 89 1.12 8.31 -10.04
N LYS A 90 0.84 9.26 -9.12
CA LYS A 90 1.73 9.52 -7.98
C LYS A 90 1.66 8.33 -7.03
N LEU A 91 2.82 7.83 -6.60
CA LEU A 91 2.89 6.63 -5.77
C LEU A 91 2.06 6.78 -4.49
N LYS A 92 2.17 7.94 -3.84
CA LYS A 92 1.40 8.28 -2.64
C LYS A 92 -0.11 8.21 -2.86
N ASP A 93 -0.61 8.67 -4.02
CA ASP A 93 -2.04 8.62 -4.34
C ASP A 93 -2.50 7.17 -4.53
N SER A 94 -1.71 6.33 -5.21
CA SER A 94 -2.00 4.90 -5.36
C SER A 94 -2.01 4.16 -4.03
N LEU A 95 -1.04 4.43 -3.15
CA LEU A 95 -0.96 3.78 -1.84
C LEU A 95 -2.12 4.16 -0.92
N PHE A 96 -2.54 5.43 -0.91
CA PHE A 96 -3.74 5.81 -0.15
C PHE A 96 -5.02 5.24 -0.74
N PHE A 97 -5.09 5.07 -2.05
CA PHE A 97 -6.21 4.38 -2.68
C PHE A 97 -6.30 2.92 -2.21
N ASP A 98 -5.22 2.16 -2.35
CA ASP A 98 -5.16 0.75 -1.94
C ASP A 98 -5.38 0.58 -0.43
N LEU A 99 -4.78 1.44 0.39
CA LEU A 99 -5.00 1.42 1.85
C LEU A 99 -6.47 1.71 2.18
N GLY A 100 -7.08 2.69 1.52
CA GLY A 100 -8.50 3.02 1.70
C GLY A 100 -9.45 1.89 1.34
N GLU A 101 -9.09 1.02 0.38
CA GLU A 101 -9.86 -0.20 0.06
C GLU A 101 -9.67 -1.32 1.09
N SER A 102 -8.70 -1.20 1.99
CA SER A 102 -8.31 -2.22 2.97
C SER A 102 -9.01 -2.05 4.33
N THR A 103 -10.15 -1.35 4.37
CA THR A 103 -10.93 -1.15 5.60
C THR A 103 -12.41 -0.93 5.28
N LYS A 104 -13.29 -1.23 6.24
CA LYS A 104 -14.71 -0.83 6.22
C LYS A 104 -14.99 0.38 7.09
N ASN A 105 -13.99 0.86 7.83
CA ASN A 105 -14.14 2.03 8.69
C ASN A 105 -14.27 3.29 7.82
N LEU A 106 -15.48 3.86 7.82
CA LEU A 106 -15.83 4.99 6.98
C LEU A 106 -14.93 6.21 7.19
N GLU A 107 -14.53 6.49 8.44
CA GLU A 107 -13.68 7.63 8.75
C GLU A 107 -12.28 7.44 8.16
N LEU A 108 -11.73 6.23 8.23
CA LEU A 108 -10.43 5.89 7.65
C LEU A 108 -10.44 5.96 6.11
N ILE A 109 -11.52 5.51 5.47
CA ILE A 109 -11.73 5.66 4.01
C ILE A 109 -11.73 7.14 3.63
N ILE A 110 -12.48 7.97 4.37
CA ILE A 110 -12.57 9.41 4.14
C ILE A 110 -11.19 10.07 4.29
N ASN A 111 -10.41 9.68 5.29
CA ASN A 111 -9.08 10.23 5.54
C ASN A 111 -8.12 9.87 4.39
N CYS A 112 -8.09 8.62 3.94
CA CYS A 112 -7.33 8.22 2.75
C CYS A 112 -7.74 9.03 1.51
N ARG A 113 -9.04 9.20 1.27
CA ARG A 113 -9.56 9.97 0.12
C ARG A 113 -9.15 11.44 0.15
N LYS A 114 -9.01 12.05 1.33
CA LYS A 114 -8.57 13.45 1.47
C LYS A 114 -7.11 13.63 1.06
N GLU A 115 -6.27 12.62 1.28
CA GLU A 115 -4.85 12.66 0.95
C GLU A 115 -4.56 12.52 -0.55
N ILE A 116 -5.44 11.84 -1.28
CA ILE A 116 -5.37 11.62 -2.73
C ILE A 116 -5.61 12.94 -3.49
N LYS A 117 -4.66 13.32 -4.34
CA LYS A 117 -4.79 14.47 -5.25
C LYS A 117 -5.34 14.09 -6.62
N HIS A 118 -5.06 12.89 -7.11
CA HIS A 118 -5.53 12.44 -8.42
C HIS A 118 -7.06 12.24 -8.46
N ASN A 119 -7.73 12.93 -9.38
CA ASN A 119 -9.19 12.97 -9.44
C ASN A 119 -9.86 11.61 -9.70
N LEU A 120 -9.23 10.74 -10.49
CA LEU A 120 -9.79 9.41 -10.81
C LEU A 120 -9.86 8.53 -9.55
N LEU A 121 -8.71 8.29 -8.91
CA LEU A 121 -8.60 7.51 -7.68
C LEU A 121 -9.49 8.07 -6.56
N LYS A 122 -9.58 9.41 -6.48
CA LYS A 122 -10.46 10.08 -5.51
C LYS A 122 -11.95 9.80 -5.76
N LYS A 123 -12.37 9.72 -7.04
CA LYS A 123 -13.75 9.37 -7.41
C LYS A 123 -14.05 7.90 -7.14
N GLU A 124 -13.12 7.00 -7.44
CA GLU A 124 -13.25 5.57 -7.16
C GLU A 124 -13.36 5.31 -5.65
N LEU A 125 -12.49 5.92 -4.84
CA LEU A 125 -12.58 5.76 -3.39
C LEU A 125 -13.84 6.41 -2.79
N LYS A 126 -14.38 7.46 -3.43
CA LYS A 126 -15.68 8.04 -3.06
C LYS A 126 -16.84 7.06 -3.31
N TYR A 127 -16.76 6.25 -4.36
CA TYR A 127 -17.76 5.21 -4.61
C TYR A 127 -17.77 4.20 -3.46
N TRP A 128 -16.59 3.71 -3.05
CA TRP A 128 -16.45 2.81 -1.89
C TRP A 128 -16.96 3.43 -0.57
N GLU A 129 -16.71 4.73 -0.35
CA GLU A 129 -17.26 5.47 0.79
C GLU A 129 -18.81 5.43 0.82
N LEU A 130 -19.44 5.63 -0.34
CA LEU A 130 -20.90 5.63 -0.47
C LEU A 130 -21.50 4.23 -0.30
N GLU A 131 -20.85 3.20 -0.85
CA GLU A 131 -21.31 1.81 -0.69
C GLU A 131 -21.24 1.36 0.78
N ASN A 132 -20.16 1.70 1.50
CA ASN A 132 -20.06 1.41 2.94
C ASN A 132 -21.14 2.16 3.75
N LYS A 133 -21.44 3.42 3.41
CA LYS A 133 -22.54 4.18 4.05
C LYS A 133 -23.89 3.50 3.89
N LYS A 134 -24.21 3.02 2.67
CA LYS A 134 -25.47 2.29 2.42
C LYS A 134 -25.54 0.98 3.21
N ALA A 135 -24.44 0.23 3.25
CA ALA A 135 -24.37 -1.03 4.00
C ALA A 135 -24.60 -0.83 5.51
N ILE A 136 -24.14 0.28 6.09
CA ILE A 136 -24.42 0.62 7.50
C ILE A 136 -25.90 0.90 7.68
N VAL A 137 -26.50 1.74 6.83
CA VAL A 137 -27.92 2.11 6.94
C VAL A 137 -28.87 0.91 6.78
N ASN A 138 -28.53 -0.06 5.92
CA ASN A 138 -29.38 -1.24 5.68
C ASN A 138 -29.23 -2.36 6.73
N ASN A 139 -28.25 -2.26 7.63
CA ASN A 139 -28.03 -3.22 8.74
C ASN A 139 -28.49 -2.66 10.10
N VAL A 140 -29.17 -1.51 10.10
CA VAL A 140 -29.91 -0.94 11.24
C VAL A 140 -31.40 -1.14 10.96
#